data_AF-A0A9W5KT81-F1
#
_entry.id   AF-A0A9W5KT81-F1
#
_cell.length_a   1.000
_cell.length_b   1.000
_cell.length_c   1.000
_cell.angle_alpha   90.00
_cell.angle_beta   90.00
_cell.angle_gamma   90.00
#
_symmetry.space_group_name_H-M   'P 1'
#
loop_
_entity.id
_entity.type
_entity.pdbx_description
1 polymer ?
#
loop_
_entity_poly.entity_id
_entity_poly.type
_entity_poly.pdbx_seq_one_letter_code
_entity_poly.pdbx_strand_id
1 'polypeptide(L)'
;MKRDKKSIRIHILNLQDQHCAGCKKVPTYGKSGNHKISWCMDNCEIGKQLKKFGDTLLEGRNEKMVAQMAEEKKEGVKKSSKGSRVKKNTKPLAEDTKVVKKKTEHSEGVSNGVPQTELQAALEKLKQQLQEREEAYTILLNEFNQLSEKKWEIEAELRKAQIRIGAAEETVGMERKHRLELQARAQALGIALKAIL
;
A
#
# COMPACT_ATOMS: atom_id res chain seq x y z
N MET A 1 2.57 -22.64 5.93
CA MET A 1 3.34 -21.59 5.21
C MET A 1 2.47 -20.34 5.13
N LYS A 2 2.99 -19.18 5.53
CA LYS A 2 2.25 -17.91 5.38
C LYS A 2 2.20 -17.59 3.88
N ARG A 3 1.02 -17.32 3.32
CA ARG A 3 0.89 -16.87 1.93
C ARG A 3 1.54 -15.50 1.78
N ASP A 4 2.29 -15.27 0.72
CA ASP A 4 2.88 -13.97 0.44
C ASP A 4 1.79 -12.91 0.31
N LYS A 5 2.05 -11.68 0.78
CA LYS A 5 1.08 -10.57 0.71
C LYS A 5 0.59 -10.31 -0.72
N LYS A 6 1.45 -10.54 -1.73
CA LYS A 6 1.10 -10.48 -3.15
C LYS A 6 0.09 -11.56 -3.54
N SER A 7 0.32 -12.81 -3.12
CA SER A 7 -0.59 -13.94 -3.35
C SER A 7 -1.96 -13.70 -2.70
N ILE A 8 -1.97 -13.16 -1.47
CA ILE A 8 -3.20 -12.80 -0.75
C ILE A 8 -3.99 -11.72 -1.51
N ARG A 9 -3.33 -10.67 -2.03
CA ARG A 9 -3.99 -9.62 -2.83
C ARG A 9 -4.62 -10.17 -4.11
N ILE A 10 -3.91 -11.04 -4.85
CA ILE A 10 -4.45 -11.67 -6.07
C ILE A 10 -5.67 -12.54 -5.73
N HIS A 11 -5.61 -13.27 -4.61
CA HIS A 11 -6.72 -14.12 -4.17
C HIS A 11 -7.97 -13.31 -3.80
N ILE A 12 -7.79 -12.16 -3.13
CA ILE A 12 -8.89 -11.21 -2.83
C ILE A 12 -9.55 -10.74 -4.12
N LEU A 13 -8.77 -10.32 -5.12
CA LEU A 13 -9.29 -9.84 -6.41
C LEU A 13 -10.09 -10.93 -7.12
N ASN A 14 -9.55 -12.15 -7.22
CA ASN A 14 -10.24 -13.27 -7.85
C ASN A 14 -11.57 -13.61 -7.16
N LEU A 15 -11.61 -13.60 -5.82
CA LEU A 15 -12.85 -13.83 -5.07
C LEU A 15 -13.89 -12.73 -5.32
N GLN A 16 -13.45 -11.48 -5.43
CA GLN A 16 -14.34 -10.35 -5.73
C GLN A 16 -14.91 -10.46 -7.14
N ASP A 17 -14.08 -10.78 -8.14
CA ASP A 17 -14.52 -10.89 -9.52
C ASP A 17 -15.47 -12.09 -9.74
N GLN A 18 -15.19 -13.23 -9.09
CA GLN A 18 -16.00 -14.44 -9.23
C GLN A 18 -17.33 -14.39 -8.49
N HIS A 19 -17.40 -13.70 -7.34
CA HIS A 19 -18.53 -13.82 -6.43
C HIS A 19 -19.19 -12.49 -6.02
N CYS A 20 -18.49 -11.37 -6.14
CA CYS A 20 -19.00 -10.07 -5.69
C CYS A 20 -19.48 -9.19 -6.86
N ALA A 21 -18.86 -9.30 -8.05
CA ALA A 21 -19.30 -8.56 -9.23
C ALA A 21 -20.76 -8.92 -9.60
N GLY A 22 -21.66 -7.94 -9.53
CA GLY A 22 -23.08 -8.14 -9.84
C GLY A 22 -23.87 -8.97 -8.82
N CYS A 23 -23.36 -9.14 -7.59
CA CYS A 23 -24.02 -9.95 -6.57
C CYS A 23 -25.42 -9.39 -6.20
N LYS A 24 -26.47 -10.15 -6.53
CA LYS A 24 -27.88 -9.81 -6.25
C LYS A 24 -28.28 -9.95 -4.77
N LYS A 25 -27.44 -10.57 -3.94
CA LYS A 25 -27.72 -10.79 -2.50
C LYS A 25 -27.50 -9.54 -1.66
N VAL A 26 -26.72 -8.58 -2.16
CA VAL A 26 -26.44 -7.33 -1.43
C VAL A 26 -27.70 -6.46 -1.46
N PRO A 27 -28.18 -5.97 -0.30
CA PRO A 27 -29.34 -5.08 -0.25
C PRO A 27 -29.16 -3.87 -1.17
N THR A 28 -30.16 -3.62 -2.01
CA THR A 28 -30.18 -2.51 -2.96
C THR A 28 -30.63 -1.19 -2.32
N TYR A 29 -31.28 -1.25 -1.15
CA TYR A 29 -31.74 -0.09 -0.39
C TYR A 29 -30.65 0.39 0.60
N GLY A 30 -30.30 1.69 0.56
CA GLY A 30 -29.22 2.30 1.36
C GLY A 30 -27.98 2.59 0.53
N LYS A 31 -28.00 3.73 -0.19
CA LYS A 31 -27.00 4.14 -1.20
C LYS A 31 -25.71 4.71 -0.58
N SER A 32 -24.97 3.95 0.24
CA SER A 32 -23.57 4.29 0.54
C SER A 32 -22.66 3.06 0.40
N GLY A 33 -21.52 3.24 -0.26
CA GLY A 33 -20.58 2.14 -0.54
C GLY A 33 -20.10 1.44 0.73
N ASN A 34 -19.94 2.18 1.83
CA ASN A 34 -19.50 1.63 3.12
C ASN A 34 -20.54 0.71 3.76
N HIS A 35 -21.84 1.00 3.61
CA HIS A 35 -22.89 0.17 4.19
C HIS A 35 -22.99 -1.19 3.49
N LYS A 36 -22.78 -1.22 2.15
CA LYS A 36 -22.71 -2.46 1.37
C LYS A 36 -21.53 -3.34 1.77
N ILE A 37 -20.36 -2.73 1.99
CA ILE A 37 -19.16 -3.43 2.42
C ILE A 37 -19.35 -4.04 3.82
N SER A 38 -19.86 -3.25 4.78
CA SER A 38 -20.17 -3.75 6.14
C SER A 38 -21.16 -4.91 6.09
N TRP A 39 -22.26 -4.76 5.35
CA TRP A 39 -23.27 -5.81 5.25
C TRP A 39 -22.69 -7.12 4.71
N CYS A 40 -21.85 -7.06 3.67
CA CYS A 40 -21.17 -8.24 3.14
C CYS A 40 -20.22 -8.87 4.17
N MET A 41 -19.47 -8.07 4.91
CA MET A 41 -18.54 -8.57 5.94
C MET A 41 -19.26 -9.31 7.07
N ASP A 42 -20.49 -8.89 7.39
CA ASP A 42 -21.26 -9.45 8.50
C ASP A 42 -22.16 -10.62 8.05
N ASN A 43 -22.74 -10.53 6.85
CA ASN A 43 -23.83 -11.41 6.40
C ASN A 43 -23.46 -12.32 5.20
N CYS A 44 -22.29 -12.17 4.59
CA CYS A 44 -21.86 -12.97 3.44
C CYS A 44 -20.58 -13.75 3.75
N GLU A 45 -20.56 -15.06 3.44
CA GLU A 45 -19.39 -15.92 3.67
C GLU A 45 -18.14 -15.43 2.90
N ILE A 46 -18.34 -14.99 1.64
CA ILE A 46 -17.25 -14.40 0.85
C ILE A 46 -16.76 -13.10 1.49
N GLY A 47 -17.67 -12.26 2.00
CA GLY A 47 -17.30 -11.03 2.70
C GLY A 47 -16.49 -11.30 3.97
N LYS A 48 -16.84 -12.34 4.74
CA LYS A 48 -16.06 -12.79 5.90
C LYS A 48 -14.65 -13.27 5.52
N GLN A 49 -14.52 -13.99 4.40
CA GLN A 49 -13.23 -14.42 3.89
C GLN A 49 -12.38 -13.23 3.44
N LEU A 50 -12.97 -12.28 2.70
CA LEU A 50 -12.31 -11.05 2.26
C LEU A 50 -11.81 -10.23 3.46
N LYS A 51 -12.60 -10.12 4.54
CA LYS A 51 -12.19 -9.50 5.80
C LYS A 51 -10.94 -10.17 6.38
N LYS A 52 -10.97 -11.50 6.55
CA LYS A 52 -9.82 -12.26 7.08
C LYS A 52 -8.55 -12.03 6.26
N PHE A 53 -8.63 -12.10 4.94
CA PHE A 53 -7.48 -11.85 4.07
C PHE A 53 -7.00 -10.39 4.15
N GLY A 54 -7.92 -9.42 4.25
CA GLY A 54 -7.60 -8.01 4.50
C GLY A 54 -6.87 -7.80 5.82
N ASP A 55 -7.34 -8.41 6.90
CA ASP A 55 -6.72 -8.34 8.22
C ASP A 55 -5.29 -8.91 8.19
N THR A 56 -5.08 -10.06 7.51
CA THR A 56 -3.74 -10.64 7.30
C THR A 56 -2.80 -9.72 6.50
N LEU A 57 -3.32 -8.90 5.59
CA LEU A 57 -2.49 -7.91 4.88
C LEU A 57 -2.04 -6.76 5.79
N LEU A 58 -2.86 -6.43 6.80
CA LEU A 58 -2.63 -5.38 7.78
C LEU A 58 -1.78 -5.83 8.98
N GLU A 59 -1.68 -7.15 9.23
CA GLU A 59 -0.74 -7.72 10.21
C GLU A 59 0.70 -7.24 9.91
N GLY A 60 1.34 -6.68 10.94
CA GLY A 60 2.67 -6.07 10.91
C GLY A 60 2.74 -4.61 10.44
N ARG A 61 1.63 -3.97 10.02
CA ARG A 61 1.59 -2.54 9.66
C ARG A 61 1.40 -1.65 10.90
N ASN A 62 0.59 -2.10 11.86
CA ASN A 62 0.36 -1.39 13.12
C ASN A 62 1.60 -1.38 14.02
N GLU A 63 2.40 -2.45 14.03
CA GLU A 63 3.64 -2.51 14.82
C GLU A 63 4.68 -1.48 14.34
N LYS A 64 4.80 -1.27 13.03
CA LYS A 64 5.69 -0.25 12.46
C LYS A 64 5.20 1.17 12.73
N MET A 65 3.89 1.42 12.68
CA MET A 65 3.32 2.73 13.01
C MET A 65 3.45 3.04 14.51
N VAL A 66 3.24 2.05 15.39
CA VAL A 66 3.46 2.18 16.84
C VAL A 66 4.95 2.36 17.16
N ALA A 67 5.85 1.66 16.47
CA ALA A 67 7.29 1.83 16.61
C ALA A 67 7.76 3.22 16.14
N GLN A 68 7.26 3.72 15.00
CA GLN A 68 7.55 5.07 14.50
C GLN A 68 7.03 6.14 15.46
N MET A 69 5.78 6.01 15.96
CA MET A 69 5.25 6.92 16.99
C MET A 69 6.03 6.86 18.32
N ALA A 70 6.62 5.72 18.67
CA ALA A 70 7.49 5.58 19.84
C ALA A 70 8.89 6.18 19.60
N GLU A 71 9.40 6.16 18.38
CA GLU A 71 10.66 6.79 17.99
C GLU A 71 10.55 8.31 17.89
N GLU A 72 9.47 8.83 17.30
CA GLU A 72 9.17 10.27 17.22
C GLU A 72 9.00 10.90 18.62
N LYS A 73 8.45 10.14 19.59
CA LYS A 73 8.39 10.55 21.00
C LYS A 73 9.78 10.62 21.66
N LYS A 74 10.75 9.79 21.26
CA LYS A 74 12.13 9.85 21.76
C LYS A 74 12.93 10.99 21.13
N GLU A 75 12.65 11.33 19.87
CA GLU A 75 13.24 12.46 19.14
C GLU A 75 12.72 13.82 19.67
N GLY A 76 11.42 13.91 19.99
CA GLY A 76 10.81 15.13 20.57
C GLY A 76 11.32 15.49 21.97
N VAL A 77 11.70 14.49 22.79
CA VAL A 77 12.23 14.70 24.15
C VAL A 77 13.69 15.18 24.16
N LYS A 78 14.48 14.90 23.10
CA LYS A 78 15.88 15.37 23.01
C LYS A 78 16.00 16.87 22.72
N LYS A 79 14.95 17.53 22.20
CA LYS A 79 14.99 18.98 21.90
C LYS A 79 14.66 19.89 23.09
N SER A 80 14.10 19.36 24.18
CA SER A 80 13.65 20.16 25.34
C SER A 80 14.57 20.10 26.58
N SER A 81 15.69 19.37 26.53
CA SER A 81 16.59 19.19 27.69
C SER A 81 17.99 19.76 27.44
N LYS A 82 18.09 21.03 27.04
CA LYS A 82 19.30 21.85 27.30
C LYS A 82 19.10 22.62 28.60
N GLY A 83 19.48 21.98 29.71
CA GLY A 83 19.41 22.56 31.05
C GLY A 83 20.30 21.83 32.05
N SER A 84 21.59 22.18 32.04
CA SER A 84 22.50 22.25 33.20
C SER A 84 22.62 21.04 34.16
N ARG A 85 23.74 20.29 34.07
CA ARG A 85 24.72 20.18 35.18
C ARG A 85 26.01 19.49 34.76
N VAL A 86 27.07 19.96 35.41
CA VAL A 86 28.50 19.75 35.18
C VAL A 86 29.10 18.81 36.24
N LYS A 87 30.20 18.13 35.87
CA LYS A 87 31.20 17.33 36.65
C LYS A 87 30.85 15.84 36.89
N LYS A 88 31.76 14.86 36.78
CA LYS A 88 33.23 14.81 36.55
C LYS A 88 33.64 13.33 36.29
N ASN A 89 34.68 13.17 35.44
CA ASN A 89 35.82 12.21 35.50
C ASN A 89 35.52 10.68 35.54
N THR A 90 36.26 9.74 34.94
CA THR A 90 37.65 9.64 34.42
C THR A 90 37.73 8.36 33.55
N LYS A 91 38.49 8.37 32.45
CA LYS A 91 39.12 7.18 31.79
C LYS A 91 40.52 6.96 32.44
N PRO A 92 41.32 5.87 32.25
CA PRO A 92 41.54 5.10 31.00
C PRO A 92 41.89 3.57 31.19
N LEU A 93 41.78 2.70 30.18
CA LEU A 93 42.82 2.15 29.25
C LEU A 93 43.76 1.05 29.83
N ALA A 94 43.88 -0.04 29.05
CA ALA A 94 45.09 -0.83 28.72
C ALA A 94 45.09 -2.33 29.08
N GLU A 95 45.90 -3.06 28.29
CA GLU A 95 46.50 -4.40 28.48
C GLU A 95 45.65 -5.62 28.05
N ASP A 96 46.17 -6.66 27.39
CA ASP A 96 47.48 -6.92 26.78
C ASP A 96 47.42 -8.17 25.87
N THR A 97 48.11 -8.07 24.74
CA THR A 97 49.07 -9.03 24.15
C THR A 97 49.00 -10.54 24.52
N LYS A 98 48.94 -11.42 23.50
CA LYS A 98 49.91 -12.55 23.38
C LYS A 98 49.99 -13.19 21.99
N VAL A 99 51.22 -13.17 21.49
CA VAL A 99 51.82 -13.79 20.31
C VAL A 99 52.09 -15.28 20.55
N VAL A 100 51.87 -16.14 19.55
CA VAL A 100 52.64 -17.39 19.38
C VAL A 100 52.99 -17.61 17.90
N LYS A 101 54.30 -17.61 17.62
CA LYS A 101 54.93 -18.00 16.35
C LYS A 101 55.00 -19.53 16.23
N LYS A 102 54.80 -20.07 15.03
CA LYS A 102 55.56 -21.23 14.54
C LYS A 102 55.74 -21.12 13.03
N LYS A 103 57.00 -20.98 12.59
CA LYS A 103 57.44 -21.13 11.19
C LYS A 103 57.94 -22.56 11.02
N THR A 104 57.58 -23.22 9.93
CA THR A 104 58.55 -23.94 9.10
C THR A 104 58.07 -24.04 7.65
N GLU A 105 58.99 -23.71 6.75
CA GLU A 105 59.01 -23.62 5.28
C GLU A 105 58.97 -25.04 4.62
N HIS A 106 58.81 -25.33 3.33
CA HIS A 106 58.91 -24.62 2.04
C HIS A 106 58.33 -25.56 0.94
N SER A 107 57.70 -25.04 -0.12
CA SER A 107 57.98 -25.48 -1.50
C SER A 107 57.51 -24.42 -2.49
N GLU A 108 58.47 -23.87 -3.22
CA GLU A 108 58.28 -22.92 -4.31
C GLU A 108 57.56 -23.56 -5.51
N GLY A 109 56.79 -22.76 -6.23
CA GLY A 109 56.26 -23.16 -7.53
C GLY A 109 55.13 -22.28 -8.04
N VAL A 110 55.45 -21.45 -9.03
CA VAL A 110 54.56 -20.78 -9.99
C VAL A 110 54.03 -19.41 -9.58
N SER A 111 54.72 -18.40 -10.12
CA SER A 111 54.21 -17.05 -10.32
C SER A 111 52.91 -17.09 -11.12
N ASN A 112 51.85 -16.50 -10.56
CA ASN A 112 50.87 -15.64 -11.23
C ASN A 112 49.93 -15.10 -10.15
N GLY A 113 50.51 -14.43 -9.16
CA GLY A 113 49.76 -13.78 -8.11
C GLY A 113 49.25 -12.45 -8.63
N VAL A 114 47.97 -12.37 -8.96
CA VAL A 114 47.25 -11.08 -8.88
C VAL A 114 47.64 -10.48 -7.52
N PRO A 115 48.22 -9.26 -7.47
CA PRO A 115 48.63 -8.63 -6.23
C PRO A 115 47.47 -8.70 -5.23
N GLN A 116 47.73 -9.20 -4.03
CA GLN A 116 46.72 -9.30 -2.96
C GLN A 116 45.98 -7.97 -2.73
N THR A 117 46.63 -6.85 -3.07
CA THR A 117 46.12 -5.48 -3.10
C THR A 117 45.07 -5.24 -4.19
N GLU A 118 45.23 -5.80 -5.39
CA GLU A 118 44.23 -5.73 -6.47
C GLU A 118 42.95 -6.50 -6.09
N LEU A 119 43.11 -7.64 -5.41
CA LEU A 119 41.98 -8.41 -4.91
C LEU A 119 41.19 -7.65 -3.83
N GLN A 120 41.90 -6.95 -2.93
CA GLN A 120 41.28 -6.09 -1.91
C GLN A 120 40.57 -4.88 -2.52
N ALA A 121 41.19 -4.22 -3.50
CA ALA A 121 40.58 -3.10 -4.21
C ALA A 121 39.32 -3.53 -4.99
N ALA A 122 39.35 -4.70 -5.63
CA ALA A 122 38.17 -5.26 -6.30
C ALA A 122 37.03 -5.57 -5.31
N LEU A 123 37.36 -6.07 -4.12
CA LEU A 123 36.40 -6.36 -3.06
C LEU A 123 35.74 -5.08 -2.53
N GLU A 124 36.51 -4.02 -2.29
CA GLU A 124 35.95 -2.72 -1.88
C GLU A 124 35.04 -2.12 -2.96
N LYS A 125 35.45 -2.20 -4.23
CA LYS A 125 34.62 -1.73 -5.35
C LYS A 125 33.29 -2.48 -5.42
N LEU A 126 33.30 -3.80 -5.23
CA LEU A 126 32.07 -4.60 -5.20
C LEU A 126 31.17 -4.25 -4.00
N LYS A 127 31.74 -3.99 -2.82
CA LYS A 127 30.98 -3.52 -1.65
C LYS A 127 30.31 -2.18 -1.93
N GLN A 128 31.02 -1.25 -2.54
CA GLN A 128 30.49 0.07 -2.85
C GLN A 128 29.37 0.00 -3.89
N GLN A 129 29.53 -0.82 -4.93
CA GLN A 129 28.47 -1.11 -5.90
C GLN A 129 27.24 -1.76 -5.26
N LEU A 130 27.43 -2.67 -4.30
CA LEU A 130 26.32 -3.30 -3.58
C LEU A 130 25.56 -2.25 -2.77
N GLN A 131 26.27 -1.39 -2.06
CA GLN A 131 25.67 -0.33 -1.25
C GLN A 131 24.88 0.67 -2.12
N GLU A 132 25.46 1.11 -3.24
CA GLU A 132 24.76 1.97 -4.21
C GLU A 132 23.48 1.32 -4.75
N ARG A 133 23.51 0.00 -5.02
CA ARG A 133 22.34 -0.76 -5.46
C ARG A 133 21.27 -0.86 -4.38
N GLU A 134 21.65 -1.04 -3.12
CA GLU A 134 20.73 -1.07 -1.98
C GLU A 134 20.06 0.28 -1.73
N GLU A 135 20.82 1.37 -1.84
CA GLU A 135 20.31 2.74 -1.77
C GLU A 135 19.33 3.02 -2.92
N ALA A 136 19.70 2.67 -4.16
CA ALA A 136 18.82 2.81 -5.32
C ALA A 136 17.53 1.99 -5.18
N TYR A 137 17.62 0.77 -4.66
CA TYR A 137 16.44 -0.06 -4.39
C TYR A 137 15.51 0.58 -3.37
N THR A 138 16.06 1.18 -2.32
CA THR A 138 15.29 1.85 -1.26
C THR A 138 14.52 3.05 -1.82
N ILE A 139 15.16 3.84 -2.69
CA ILE A 139 14.54 4.97 -3.38
C ILE A 139 13.39 4.47 -4.26
N LEU A 140 13.65 3.48 -5.12
CA LEU A 140 12.63 2.94 -6.03
C LEU A 140 11.44 2.34 -5.27
N LEU A 141 11.69 1.69 -4.13
CA LEU A 141 10.63 1.13 -3.29
C LEU A 141 9.75 2.24 -2.71
N ASN A 142 10.33 3.35 -2.28
CA ASN A 142 9.58 4.50 -1.79
C ASN A 142 8.73 5.13 -2.90
N GLU A 143 9.31 5.34 -4.08
CA GLU A 143 8.59 5.85 -5.24
C GLU A 143 7.43 4.94 -5.65
N PHE A 144 7.67 3.62 -5.69
CA PHE A 144 6.62 2.65 -5.98
C PHE A 144 5.47 2.70 -4.97
N ASN A 145 5.76 2.89 -3.69
CA ASN A 145 4.75 3.04 -2.66
C ASN A 145 3.93 4.33 -2.86
N GLN A 146 4.58 5.46 -3.14
CA GLN A 146 3.90 6.72 -3.43
C GLN A 146 3.01 6.63 -4.68
N LEU A 147 3.51 6.01 -5.75
CA LEU A 147 2.73 5.78 -6.97
C LEU A 147 1.53 4.87 -6.69
N SER A 148 1.71 3.85 -5.85
CA SER A 148 0.61 2.97 -5.44
C SER A 148 -0.46 3.75 -4.68
N GLU A 149 -0.10 4.63 -3.76
CA GLU A 149 -1.05 5.46 -3.02
C GLU A 149 -1.84 6.40 -3.95
N LYS A 150 -1.13 7.13 -4.84
CA LYS A 150 -1.77 7.99 -5.85
C LYS A 150 -2.70 7.20 -6.76
N LYS A 151 -2.32 5.98 -7.16
CA LYS A 151 -3.18 5.09 -7.96
C LYS A 151 -4.49 4.78 -7.24
N TRP A 152 -4.41 4.41 -5.96
CA TRP A 152 -5.60 4.13 -5.14
C TRP A 152 -6.51 5.36 -4.99
N GLU A 153 -5.92 6.55 -4.83
CA GLU A 153 -6.66 7.81 -4.74
C GLU A 153 -7.42 8.13 -6.03
N ILE A 154 -6.75 8.02 -7.18
CA ILE A 154 -7.38 8.24 -8.50
C ILE A 154 -8.48 7.22 -8.75
N GLU A 155 -8.27 5.94 -8.43
CA GLU A 155 -9.30 4.90 -8.55
C GLU A 155 -10.52 5.19 -7.67
N ALA A 156 -10.32 5.74 -6.46
CA ALA A 156 -11.41 6.13 -5.59
C ALA A 156 -12.19 7.33 -6.16
N GLU A 157 -11.51 8.35 -6.66
CA GLU A 157 -12.16 9.50 -7.31
C GLU A 157 -12.91 9.11 -8.58
N LEU A 158 -12.35 8.21 -9.39
CA LEU A 158 -13.04 7.67 -10.57
C LEU A 158 -14.35 6.97 -10.19
N ARG A 159 -14.35 6.16 -9.14
CA ARG A 159 -15.57 5.52 -8.64
C ARG A 159 -16.61 6.54 -8.17
N LYS A 160 -16.19 7.60 -7.46
CA LYS A 160 -17.09 8.69 -7.04
C LYS A 160 -17.68 9.43 -8.26
N ALA A 161 -16.88 9.66 -9.29
CA ALA A 161 -17.33 10.29 -10.53
C ALA A 161 -18.35 9.40 -11.26
N GLN A 162 -18.09 8.10 -11.40
CA GLN A 162 -19.01 7.15 -12.02
C GLN A 162 -20.38 7.12 -11.31
N ILE A 163 -20.40 7.17 -9.97
CA ILE A 163 -21.65 7.25 -9.20
C ILE A 163 -22.40 8.55 -9.50
N ARG A 164 -21.70 9.69 -9.54
CA ARG A 164 -22.30 10.98 -9.86
C ARG A 164 -22.88 11.02 -11.27
N ILE A 165 -22.16 10.48 -12.25
CA ILE A 165 -22.63 10.35 -13.64
C ILE A 165 -23.88 9.48 -13.70
N GLY A 166 -23.86 8.29 -13.10
CA GLY A 166 -25.03 7.41 -13.10
C GLY A 166 -26.26 8.03 -12.44
N ALA A 167 -26.09 8.80 -11.37
CA ALA A 167 -27.19 9.56 -10.76
C ALA A 167 -27.73 10.65 -11.70
N ALA A 168 -26.86 11.40 -12.37
CA ALA A 168 -27.26 12.43 -13.33
C ALA A 168 -27.99 11.82 -14.55
N GLU A 169 -27.52 10.69 -15.06
CA GLU A 169 -28.18 9.94 -16.15
C GLU A 169 -29.57 9.46 -15.74
N GLU A 170 -29.74 8.96 -14.53
CA GLU A 170 -31.06 8.58 -13.98
C GLU A 170 -32.01 9.78 -13.93
N THR A 171 -31.54 10.94 -13.44
CA THR A 171 -32.33 12.17 -13.41
C THR A 171 -32.74 12.62 -14.81
N VAL A 172 -31.81 12.71 -15.74
CA VAL A 172 -32.09 13.08 -17.14
C VAL A 172 -33.06 12.10 -17.80
N GLY A 173 -32.92 10.80 -17.50
CA GLY A 173 -33.82 9.75 -17.97
C GLY A 173 -35.26 9.95 -17.47
N MET A 174 -35.43 10.31 -16.20
CA MET A 174 -36.74 10.60 -15.60
C MET A 174 -37.38 11.86 -16.20
N GLU A 175 -36.63 12.94 -16.35
CA GLU A 175 -37.12 14.17 -16.99
C GLU A 175 -37.57 13.92 -18.43
N ARG A 176 -36.77 13.17 -19.21
CA ARG A 176 -37.13 12.81 -20.59
C ARG A 176 -38.44 12.03 -20.64
N LYS A 177 -38.63 11.03 -19.78
CA LYS A 177 -39.88 10.27 -19.69
C LYS A 177 -41.06 11.18 -19.33
N HIS A 178 -40.88 12.05 -18.34
CA HIS A 178 -41.93 12.98 -17.93
C HIS A 178 -42.36 13.93 -19.06
N ARG A 179 -41.40 14.49 -19.82
CA ARG A 179 -41.71 15.33 -20.99
C ARG A 179 -42.52 14.59 -22.05
N LEU A 180 -42.14 13.35 -22.36
CA LEU A 180 -42.86 12.53 -23.34
C LEU A 180 -44.30 12.23 -22.89
N GLU A 181 -44.49 11.96 -21.61
CA GLU A 181 -45.81 11.74 -21.03
C GLU A 181 -46.69 13.00 -21.14
N LEU A 182 -46.15 14.16 -20.77
CA LEU A 182 -46.85 15.44 -20.93
C LEU A 182 -47.20 15.72 -22.39
N GLN A 183 -46.28 15.45 -23.31
CA GLN A 183 -46.52 15.61 -24.75
C GLN A 183 -47.65 14.69 -25.24
N ALA A 184 -47.65 13.42 -24.83
CA ALA A 184 -48.69 12.47 -25.20
C ALA A 184 -50.07 12.89 -24.66
N ARG A 185 -50.13 13.38 -23.41
CA ARG A 185 -51.37 13.92 -22.82
C ARG A 185 -51.88 15.15 -23.59
N ALA A 186 -51.00 16.09 -23.90
CA ALA A 186 -51.36 17.28 -24.67
C ALA A 186 -51.88 16.92 -26.08
N GLN A 187 -51.25 15.95 -26.75
CA GLN A 187 -51.72 15.44 -28.04
C GLN A 187 -53.11 14.80 -27.92
N ALA A 188 -53.33 13.96 -26.91
CA ALA A 188 -54.62 13.33 -26.67
C ALA A 188 -55.73 14.37 -26.42
N LEU A 189 -55.46 15.39 -25.61
CA LEU A 189 -56.38 16.51 -25.39
C LEU A 189 -56.68 17.28 -26.69
N GLY A 190 -55.65 17.56 -27.49
CA GLY A 190 -55.83 18.23 -28.78
C GLY A 190 -56.69 17.42 -29.76
N ILE A 191 -56.54 16.11 -29.79
CA ILE A 191 -57.39 15.21 -30.59
C ILE A 191 -58.84 15.22 -30.07
N ALA A 192 -59.03 15.12 -28.75
CA ALA A 192 -60.36 15.14 -28.13
C ALA A 192 -61.10 16.45 -28.42
N LEU A 193 -60.41 17.59 -28.31
CA LEU A 193 -60.99 18.90 -28.65
C LEU A 193 -61.38 18.99 -30.13
N LYS A 194 -60.55 18.49 -31.04
CA LYS A 194 -60.87 18.43 -32.48
C LYS A 194 -62.06 17.53 -32.82
N ALA A 195 -62.41 16.58 -31.97
CA ALA A 195 -63.54 15.68 -32.20
C ALA A 195 -64.88 16.26 -31.71
N ILE A 196 -64.83 17.29 -30.84
CA ILE A 196 -66.02 17.93 -30.26
C ILE A 196 -66.42 19.19 -31.07
N LEU A 197 -65.45 19.86 -31.70
CA LEU A 197 -65.64 21.01 -32.59
C LEU A 197 -65.89 20.57 -34.04
#